data_AF-A0A3R9PTI2-F1
#
_entry.id   AF-A0A3R9PTI2-F1
#
_cell.length_a   1.000
_cell.length_b   1.000
_cell.length_c   1.000
_cell.angle_alpha   90.00
_cell.angle_beta   90.00
_cell.angle_gamma   90.00
#
_symmetry.space_group_name_H-M   'P 1'
#
loop_
_entity.id
_entity.type
_entity.pdbx_description
1 polymer ?
#
loop_
_entity_poly.entity_id
_entity_poly.type
_entity_poly.pdbx_seq_one_letter_code
_entity_poly.pdbx_strand_id
1 'polypeptide(L)'
;MMEVKDNNVYLTLDDKKSDEFILKQNLEALKKSKNAEITRITQDLVSIPATLVRLKWQNRREIYALQVKEEIYGAVMNAIIEQRPELKEKLLGRLEANYQYLLARETATLRLSRKLSEGDYRTSNVTFVALNDDPSPVDPAEAKKHP
;
A
#
# COMPACT_ATOMS: atom_id res chain seq x y z
N MET A 1 57.85 -0.56 -54.14
CA MET A 1 56.95 -0.93 -53.03
C MET A 1 56.32 0.35 -52.52
N MET A 2 54.99 0.48 -52.61
CA MET A 2 54.24 1.63 -52.09
C MET A 2 53.79 1.26 -50.68
N GLU A 3 54.21 2.03 -49.68
CA GLU A 3 53.78 1.84 -48.29
C GLU A 3 52.29 2.17 -48.17
N VAL A 4 51.49 1.14 -47.96
CA VAL A 4 50.06 1.25 -47.61
C VAL A 4 50.01 1.77 -46.18
N LYS A 5 49.63 3.04 -46.00
CA LYS A 5 49.33 3.60 -44.68
C LYS A 5 47.99 3.04 -44.24
N ASP A 6 48.04 2.02 -43.38
CA ASP A 6 46.89 1.50 -42.66
C ASP A 6 46.33 2.59 -41.74
N ASN A 7 45.34 3.31 -42.23
CA ASN A 7 44.61 4.32 -41.49
C ASN A 7 43.53 3.63 -40.66
N ASN A 8 43.96 2.81 -39.69
CA ASN A 8 43.04 2.12 -38.80
C ASN A 8 42.64 3.07 -37.67
N VAL A 9 41.71 3.97 -37.98
CA VAL A 9 41.03 4.81 -36.99
C VAL A 9 40.14 3.87 -36.17
N TYR A 10 40.66 3.42 -35.03
CA TYR A 10 39.86 2.74 -34.03
C TYR A 10 38.78 3.71 -33.55
N LEU A 11 37.56 3.54 -34.06
CA LEU A 11 36.34 4.09 -33.49
C LEU A 11 36.17 3.45 -32.11
N THR A 12 36.83 4.00 -31.09
CA THR A 12 36.49 3.69 -29.71
C THR A 12 35.11 4.30 -29.46
N LEU A 13 34.07 3.48 -29.61
CA LEU A 13 32.74 3.83 -29.12
C LEU A 13 32.89 4.15 -27.64
N ASP A 14 32.65 5.41 -27.29
CA ASP A 14 32.74 5.91 -25.93
C ASP A 14 31.58 5.30 -25.14
N ASP A 15 31.80 4.18 -24.44
CA ASP A 15 30.79 3.39 -23.72
C ASP A 15 29.95 4.23 -22.73
N LYS A 16 30.50 5.37 -22.28
CA LYS A 16 29.81 6.36 -21.46
C LYS A 16 28.59 6.98 -22.15
N LYS A 17 28.64 7.15 -23.48
CA LYS A 17 27.51 7.70 -24.27
C LYS A 17 26.40 6.68 -24.44
N SER A 18 26.72 5.39 -24.54
CA SER A 18 25.72 4.31 -24.55
C SER A 18 25.03 4.15 -23.20
N ASP A 19 25.78 4.26 -22.09
CA ASP A 19 25.20 4.18 -20.75
C ASP A 19 24.25 5.35 -20.46
N GLU A 20 24.62 6.57 -20.86
CA GLU A 20 23.77 7.74 -20.72
C GLU A 20 22.49 7.63 -21.60
N PHE A 21 22.60 7.03 -22.78
CA PHE A 21 21.47 6.74 -23.65
C PHE A 21 20.53 5.69 -23.05
N ILE A 22 21.07 4.58 -22.54
CA ILE A 22 20.32 3.53 -21.84
C ILE A 22 19.62 4.10 -20.60
N LEU A 23 20.31 4.94 -19.83
CA LEU A 23 19.73 5.59 -18.65
C LEU A 23 18.56 6.50 -19.03
N LYS A 24 18.69 7.32 -20.09
CA LYS A 24 17.60 8.18 -20.58
C LYS A 24 16.39 7.34 -21.01
N GLN A 25 16.61 6.27 -21.75
CA GLN A 25 15.54 5.36 -22.18
C GLN A 25 14.85 4.69 -20.99
N ASN A 26 15.61 4.23 -19.99
CA ASN A 26 15.06 3.63 -18.77
C ASN A 26 14.24 4.65 -17.97
N LEU A 27 14.70 5.89 -17.88
CA LEU A 27 14.00 6.98 -17.19
C LEU A 27 12.68 7.33 -17.89
N GLU A 28 12.68 7.34 -19.22
CA GLU A 28 11.46 7.51 -20.02
C GLU A 28 10.49 6.34 -19.86
N ALA A 29 10.99 5.10 -19.86
CA ALA A 29 10.19 3.92 -19.61
C ALA A 29 9.56 3.94 -18.21
N LEU A 30 10.33 4.33 -17.18
CA LEU A 30 9.83 4.49 -15.82
C LEU A 30 8.77 5.58 -15.71
N LYS A 31 9.00 6.75 -16.33
CA LYS A 31 8.02 7.84 -16.37
C LYS A 31 6.73 7.40 -17.06
N LYS A 32 6.83 6.69 -18.18
CA LYS A 32 5.69 6.16 -18.92
C LYS A 32 4.93 5.12 -18.09
N SER A 33 5.62 4.21 -17.42
CA SER A 33 5.01 3.22 -16.52
C SER A 33 4.30 3.90 -15.34
N LYS A 34 4.95 4.86 -14.68
CA LYS A 34 4.37 5.65 -13.59
C LYS A 34 3.10 6.39 -14.05
N ASN A 35 3.14 7.04 -15.21
CA ASN A 35 1.99 7.78 -15.73
C ASN A 35 0.84 6.84 -16.13
N ALA A 36 1.14 5.64 -16.62
CA ALA A 36 0.12 4.62 -16.90
C ALA A 36 -0.54 4.10 -15.62
N GLU A 37 0.25 3.84 -14.57
CA GLU A 37 -0.25 3.47 -13.24
C GLU A 37 -1.12 4.59 -12.63
N ILE A 38 -0.66 5.84 -12.66
CA ILE A 38 -1.44 7.00 -12.20
C ILE A 38 -2.74 7.12 -13.00
N THR A 39 -2.72 6.94 -14.31
CA THR A 39 -3.93 7.01 -15.14
C THR A 39 -4.92 5.91 -14.77
N ARG A 40 -4.44 4.69 -14.53
CA ARG A 40 -5.25 3.56 -14.07
C ARG A 40 -5.86 3.84 -12.69
N ILE A 41 -5.04 4.33 -11.75
CA ILE A 41 -5.49 4.70 -10.39
C ILE A 41 -6.54 5.81 -10.45
N THR A 42 -6.31 6.85 -11.26
CA THR A 42 -7.26 7.96 -11.46
C THR A 42 -8.56 7.48 -12.12
N GLN A 43 -8.49 6.58 -13.11
CA GLN A 43 -9.70 5.97 -13.70
C GLN A 43 -10.46 5.12 -12.69
N ASP A 44 -9.76 4.36 -11.85
CA ASP A 44 -10.34 3.59 -10.75
C ASP A 44 -10.98 4.56 -9.69
N LEU A 45 -10.38 5.72 -9.41
CA LEU A 45 -10.94 6.75 -8.51
C LEU A 45 -12.19 7.46 -9.07
N VAL A 46 -12.35 7.56 -10.39
CA VAL A 46 -13.44 8.34 -11.03
C VAL A 46 -14.80 7.62 -10.99
N SER A 47 -14.84 6.30 -10.73
CA SER A 47 -16.10 5.56 -10.60
C SER A 47 -16.04 4.49 -9.51
N ILE A 48 -16.55 4.83 -8.33
CA ILE A 48 -16.76 3.91 -7.20
C ILE A 48 -17.51 2.62 -7.63
N PRO A 49 -18.54 2.67 -8.51
CA PRO A 49 -19.16 1.45 -9.03
C PRO A 49 -18.21 0.57 -9.85
N ALA A 50 -17.38 1.15 -10.72
CA ALA A 50 -16.48 0.39 -11.59
C ALA A 50 -15.38 -0.32 -10.78
N THR A 51 -14.84 0.35 -9.76
CA THR A 51 -13.87 -0.28 -8.84
C THR A 51 -14.49 -1.39 -8.02
N LEU A 52 -15.70 -1.20 -7.49
CA LEU A 52 -16.42 -2.26 -6.78
C LEU A 52 -16.66 -3.49 -7.66
N VAL A 53 -17.05 -3.32 -8.93
CA VAL A 53 -17.24 -4.44 -9.87
C VAL A 53 -15.91 -5.19 -10.12
N ARG A 54 -14.80 -4.47 -10.33
CA ARG A 54 -13.48 -5.09 -10.51
C ARG A 54 -13.01 -5.82 -9.25
N LEU A 55 -13.17 -5.22 -8.08
CA LEU A 55 -12.87 -5.84 -6.78
C LEU A 55 -13.69 -7.12 -6.56
N LYS A 56 -15.00 -7.07 -6.83
CA LYS A 56 -15.86 -8.26 -6.77
C LYS A 56 -15.39 -9.34 -7.74
N TRP A 57 -14.96 -8.96 -8.95
CA TRP A 57 -14.45 -9.91 -9.94
C TRP A 57 -13.10 -10.54 -9.57
N GLN A 58 -12.21 -9.77 -8.96
CA GLN A 58 -10.90 -10.23 -8.46
C GLN A 58 -11.09 -11.20 -7.29
N ASN A 59 -11.97 -10.85 -6.34
CA ASN A 59 -12.21 -11.65 -5.13
C ASN A 59 -13.33 -12.69 -5.30
N ARG A 60 -13.76 -12.97 -6.54
CA ARG A 60 -14.92 -13.83 -6.82
C ARG A 60 -14.83 -15.22 -6.18
N ARG A 61 -13.63 -15.80 -6.11
CA ARG A 61 -13.40 -17.14 -5.54
C ARG A 61 -13.66 -17.18 -4.04
N GLU A 62 -13.39 -16.08 -3.34
CA GLU A 62 -13.59 -15.96 -1.90
C GLU A 62 -15.03 -15.55 -1.60
N ILE A 63 -15.58 -14.61 -2.38
CA ILE A 63 -16.94 -14.09 -2.19
C ILE A 63 -18.01 -15.17 -2.41
N TYR A 64 -17.93 -15.96 -3.48
CA TYR A 64 -18.98 -16.95 -3.76
C TYR A 64 -19.02 -18.09 -2.76
N ALA A 65 -17.87 -18.52 -2.24
CA ALA A 65 -17.83 -19.55 -1.20
C ALA A 65 -18.47 -19.05 0.10
N LEU A 66 -18.31 -17.76 0.42
CA LEU A 66 -18.95 -17.13 1.57
C LEU A 66 -20.47 -17.00 1.36
N GLN A 67 -20.92 -16.57 0.19
CA GLN A 67 -22.35 -16.49 -0.14
C GLN A 67 -23.04 -17.85 -0.02
N VAL A 68 -22.45 -18.91 -0.58
CA VAL A 68 -23.00 -20.28 -0.47
C VAL A 68 -23.08 -20.72 0.99
N LYS A 69 -22.07 -20.39 1.81
CA LYS A 69 -22.10 -20.67 3.25
C LYS A 69 -23.22 -19.91 3.95
N GLU A 70 -23.41 -18.63 3.64
CA GLU A 70 -24.49 -17.80 4.21
C GLU A 70 -25.87 -18.36 3.86
N GLU A 71 -26.08 -18.79 2.61
CA GLU A 71 -27.34 -19.41 2.18
C GLU A 71 -27.62 -20.72 2.94
N ILE A 72 -26.61 -21.59 3.06
CA ILE A 72 -26.73 -22.86 3.81
C ILE A 72 -27.02 -22.58 5.29
N TYR A 73 -26.26 -21.68 5.93
CA TYR A 73 -26.47 -21.35 7.34
C TYR A 73 -27.83 -20.70 7.58
N GLY A 74 -28.29 -19.82 6.69
CA GLY A 74 -29.61 -19.21 6.74
C GLY A 74 -30.74 -20.23 6.60
N ALA A 75 -30.62 -21.17 5.66
CA ALA A 75 -31.59 -22.26 5.48
C ALA A 75 -31.67 -23.15 6.73
N VAL A 76 -30.52 -23.53 7.31
CA VAL A 76 -30.47 -24.33 8.54
C VAL A 76 -31.09 -23.57 9.72
N MET A 77 -30.80 -22.28 9.86
CA MET A 77 -31.40 -21.44 10.91
C MET A 77 -32.91 -21.34 10.77
N ASN A 78 -33.42 -21.14 9.55
CA ASN A 78 -34.86 -21.10 9.29
C ASN A 78 -35.52 -22.42 9.65
N ALA A 79 -34.93 -23.56 9.26
CA ALA A 79 -35.44 -24.88 9.62
C ALA A 79 -35.46 -25.10 11.15
N ILE A 80 -34.45 -24.62 11.88
CA ILE A 80 -34.41 -24.69 13.35
C ILE A 80 -35.50 -23.80 13.97
N ILE A 81 -35.71 -22.59 13.44
CA ILE A 81 -36.73 -21.65 13.93
C ILE A 81 -38.14 -22.20 13.66
N GLU A 82 -38.36 -22.82 12.51
CA GLU A 82 -39.63 -23.50 12.18
C GLU A 82 -39.92 -24.67 13.14
N GLN A 83 -38.90 -25.47 13.47
CA GLN A 83 -39.04 -26.57 14.43
C GLN A 83 -39.19 -26.08 15.88
N ARG A 84 -38.54 -24.98 16.25
CA ARG A 84 -38.48 -24.46 17.62
C ARG A 84 -38.51 -22.92 17.63
N PRO A 85 -39.70 -22.31 17.57
CA PRO A 85 -39.84 -20.86 17.49
C PRO A 85 -39.33 -20.15 18.76
N GLU A 86 -39.35 -20.81 19.90
CA GLU A 86 -38.84 -20.32 21.18
C GLU A 86 -37.35 -19.94 21.15
N LEU A 87 -36.57 -20.56 20.26
CA LEU A 87 -35.14 -20.31 20.13
C LEU A 87 -34.82 -19.08 19.25
N LYS A 88 -35.81 -18.53 18.54
CA LYS A 88 -35.62 -17.45 17.56
C LYS A 88 -34.94 -16.23 18.18
N GLU A 89 -35.47 -15.71 19.28
CA GLU A 89 -34.93 -14.50 19.92
C GLU A 89 -33.51 -14.75 20.45
N LYS A 90 -33.25 -15.92 21.03
CA LYS A 90 -31.92 -16.28 21.53
C LYS A 90 -30.89 -16.42 20.40
N LEU A 91 -31.29 -16.99 19.25
CA LEU A 91 -30.44 -17.11 18.07
C LEU A 91 -30.13 -15.74 17.48
N LEU A 92 -31.15 -14.91 17.28
CA LEU A 92 -30.99 -13.55 16.75
C LEU A 92 -30.15 -12.68 17.70
N GLY A 93 -30.40 -12.71 19.00
CA GLY A 93 -29.62 -11.94 19.98
C GLY A 93 -28.15 -12.36 20.01
N ARG A 94 -27.84 -13.66 19.84
CA ARG A 94 -26.45 -14.14 19.71
C ARG A 94 -25.79 -13.69 18.42
N LEU A 95 -26.51 -13.74 17.30
CA LEU A 95 -26.02 -13.24 16.01
C LEU A 95 -25.72 -11.74 16.09
N GLU A 96 -26.62 -10.96 16.68
CA GLU A 96 -26.45 -9.53 16.86
C GLU A 96 -25.23 -9.21 17.73
N ALA A 97 -25.07 -9.88 18.87
CA ALA A 97 -23.90 -9.69 19.72
C ALA A 97 -22.58 -9.99 18.99
N ASN A 98 -22.54 -11.09 18.22
CA ASN A 98 -21.37 -11.45 17.42
C ASN A 98 -21.09 -10.44 16.30
N TYR A 99 -22.14 -9.95 15.64
CA TYR A 99 -22.01 -8.90 14.62
C TYR A 99 -21.44 -7.62 15.21
N GLN A 100 -21.96 -7.16 16.36
CA GLN A 100 -21.44 -5.97 17.03
C GLN A 100 -19.98 -6.13 17.46
N TYR A 101 -19.58 -7.33 17.91
CA TYR A 101 -18.18 -7.63 18.22
C TYR A 101 -17.27 -7.54 16.99
N LEU A 102 -17.68 -8.11 15.86
CA LEU A 102 -16.93 -8.03 14.60
C LEU A 102 -16.81 -6.58 14.12
N LEU A 103 -17.92 -5.83 14.15
CA LEU A 103 -17.94 -4.40 13.79
C LEU A 103 -17.00 -3.57 14.68
N ALA A 104 -17.01 -3.80 15.99
CA ALA A 104 -16.11 -3.13 16.91
C ALA A 104 -14.62 -3.42 16.59
N ARG A 105 -14.31 -4.68 16.26
CA ARG A 105 -12.95 -5.09 15.87
C ARG A 105 -12.51 -4.48 14.54
N GLU A 106 -13.37 -4.48 13.53
CA GLU A 106 -13.08 -3.87 12.23
C GLU A 106 -12.86 -2.37 12.37
N THR A 107 -13.75 -1.68 13.10
CA THR A 107 -13.59 -0.23 13.32
C THR A 107 -12.32 0.09 14.12
N ALA A 108 -11.92 -0.74 15.09
CA ALA A 108 -10.65 -0.59 15.79
C ALA A 108 -9.46 -0.76 14.83
N THR A 109 -9.50 -1.76 13.96
CA THR A 109 -8.45 -2.05 12.96
C THR A 109 -8.35 -0.92 11.92
N LEU A 110 -9.49 -0.40 11.44
CA LEU A 110 -9.51 0.73 10.52
C LEU A 110 -9.00 2.02 11.17
N ARG A 111 -9.36 2.27 12.43
CA ARG A 111 -8.79 3.39 13.20
C ARG A 111 -7.28 3.26 13.35
N LEU A 112 -6.78 2.06 13.67
CA LEU A 112 -5.34 1.78 13.76
C LEU A 112 -4.63 2.07 12.43
N SER A 113 -5.16 1.51 11.33
CA SER A 113 -4.63 1.71 9.98
C SER A 113 -4.60 3.18 9.58
N ARG A 114 -5.66 3.93 9.89
CA ARG A 114 -5.69 5.38 9.66
C ARG A 114 -4.59 6.10 10.42
N LYS A 115 -4.46 5.87 11.73
CA LYS A 115 -3.43 6.53 12.53
C LYS A 115 -2.02 6.16 12.05
N LEU A 116 -1.81 4.93 11.58
CA LEU A 116 -0.54 4.51 10.96
C LEU A 116 -0.28 5.25 9.63
N SER A 117 -1.30 5.42 8.79
CA SER A 117 -1.17 6.15 7.53
C SER A 117 -0.94 7.65 7.71
N GLU A 118 -1.46 8.23 8.79
CA GLU A 118 -1.24 9.64 9.17
C GLU A 118 0.15 9.86 9.76
N GLY A 119 0.93 8.80 10.06
CA GLY A 119 2.29 8.89 10.60
C GLY A 119 2.37 9.20 12.11
N ASP A 120 1.24 9.55 12.73
CA ASP A 120 1.16 9.93 14.15
C ASP A 120 1.04 8.73 15.10
N TYR A 121 0.80 7.52 14.58
CA TYR A 121 0.67 6.33 15.42
C TYR A 121 2.00 5.67 15.75
N ARG A 122 2.47 5.89 16.97
CA ARG A 122 3.63 5.20 17.53
C ARG A 122 3.17 3.89 18.15
N THR A 123 3.59 2.76 17.58
CA THR A 123 3.41 1.47 18.24
C THR A 123 4.35 1.40 19.45
N SER A 124 3.91 0.75 20.53
CA SER A 124 4.64 0.66 21.81
C SER A 124 6.03 0.00 21.71
N ASN A 125 6.35 -0.60 20.56
CA ASN A 125 7.57 -1.39 20.34
C ASN A 125 8.72 -0.59 19.71
N VAL A 126 8.51 0.69 19.38
CA VAL A 126 9.56 1.54 18.80
C VAL A 126 10.02 2.56 19.84
N THR A 127 11.11 2.24 20.54
CA THR A 127 11.85 3.19 21.37
C THR A 127 12.68 4.07 20.44
N PHE A 128 12.35 5.36 20.35
CA PHE A 128 13.19 6.32 19.63
C PHE A 128 14.43 6.58 20.49
N VAL A 129 15.57 6.02 20.09
CA VAL A 129 16.86 6.60 20.49
C VAL A 129 16.92 7.91 19.74
N ALA A 130 16.74 9.03 20.45
CA ALA A 130 17.06 10.33 19.90
C ALA A 130 18.50 10.25 19.41
N LEU A 131 18.70 10.32 18.08
CA LEU A 131 19.98 10.74 17.56
C LEU A 131 20.20 12.11 18.19
N ASN A 132 21.17 12.20 19.11
CA ASN A 132 21.59 13.47 19.66
C ASN A 132 21.91 14.34 18.44
N ASP A 133 21.15 15.41 18.25
CA ASP A 133 21.51 16.43 17.28
C ASP A 133 22.93 16.87 17.65
N ASP A 134 23.87 16.63 16.74
CA ASP A 134 25.24 17.09 16.89
C ASP A 134 25.23 18.59 17.21
N PRO A 135 26.06 19.05 18.16
CA PRO A 135 26.04 20.43 18.60
C PRO A 135 26.38 21.35 17.42
N SER A 136 25.44 22.26 17.13
CA SER A 136 25.59 23.48 16.32
C SER A 136 27.04 24.01 16.31
N PRO A 137 27.57 24.44 15.15
CA PRO A 137 28.93 24.98 15.07
C PRO A 137 29.00 26.26 15.89
N VAL A 138 29.87 26.28 16.89
CA VAL A 138 30.22 27.48 17.64
C VAL A 138 31.16 28.31 16.76
N ASP A 139 30.68 29.46 16.28
CA ASP A 139 31.52 30.47 15.65
C ASP A 139 32.58 31.00 16.64
N PRO A 140 33.83 31.20 16.21
CA PRO A 140 34.90 31.64 17.08
C PRO A 140 34.91 33.18 17.16
N ALA A 141 34.47 33.72 18.29
CA ALA A 141 34.74 35.12 18.62
C ALA A 141 34.96 35.30 20.13
N GLU A 142 36.04 34.70 20.62
CA GLU A 142 36.72 35.19 21.82
C GLU A 142 37.37 36.53 21.48
N ALA A 143 36.80 37.64 21.98
CA ALA A 143 37.59 38.83 22.26
C ALA A 143 36.91 39.75 23.27
N LYS A 144 37.45 39.72 24.50
CA LYS A 144 37.68 40.87 25.39
C LYS A 144 36.51 41.37 26.25
N LYS A 145 36.55 40.97 27.53
CA LYS A 145 37.01 41.77 28.70
C LYS A 145 36.12 41.55 29.94
N HIS A 146 36.72 40.93 30.96
CA HIS A 146 36.52 41.27 32.38
C HIS A 146 37.74 42.11 32.83
N PRO A 147 37.73 42.84 33.96
CA PRO A 147 36.81 42.78 35.10
C PRO A 147 35.72 43.84 35.11
#